data_AF-A0A963KQ36-F1
#
_entry.id   AF-A0A963KQ36-F1
#
_cell.length_a   1.000
_cell.length_b   1.000
_cell.length_c   1.000
_cell.angle_alpha   90.00
_cell.angle_beta   90.00
_cell.angle_gamma   90.00
#
_symmetry.space_group_name_H-M   'P 1'
#
loop_
_entity.id
_entity.type
_entity.pdbx_description
1 polymer ?
#
loop_
_entity_poly.entity_id
_entity_poly.type
_entity_poly.pdbx_seq_one_letter_code
_entity_poly.pdbx_strand_id
1 'polypeptide(L)' 'ILGLAFGVAAVDLIAEGRFDRMVAWQNRQVVDVPIADACAQYQAVDPDDTLVRTARGLGICLGD' A
#
# COMPACT_ATOMS: atom_id res chain seq x y z
N ILE A 1 -4.26 9.75 -10.93
CA ILE A 1 -3.68 8.67 -11.77
C ILE A 1 -3.70 7.34 -11.03
N LEU A 2 -3.04 7.20 -9.85
CA LEU A 2 -3.08 5.96 -9.05
C LEU A 2 -4.49 5.44 -8.76
N GLY A 3 -5.40 6.31 -8.29
CA GLY A 3 -6.79 5.90 -8.03
C GLY A 3 -7.54 5.40 -9.27
N LEU A 4 -7.22 5.93 -10.47
CA LEU A 4 -7.79 5.45 -11.73
C LEU A 4 -7.20 4.09 -12.11
N ALA A 5 -5.88 3.91 -11.96
CA ALA A 5 -5.20 2.65 -12.23
C ALA A 5 -5.69 1.53 -11.29
N PHE A 6 -5.92 1.83 -10.02
CA PHE A 6 -6.52 0.88 -9.07
C PHE A 6 -7.98 0.59 -9.39
N GLY A 7 -8.76 1.60 -9.78
CA GLY A 7 -10.15 1.43 -10.19
C GLY A 7 -10.31 0.50 -11.38
N VAL A 8 -9.50 0.68 -12.43
CA VAL A 8 -9.50 -0.20 -13.61
C VAL A 8 -9.15 -1.63 -13.22
N ALA A 9 -8.04 -1.83 -12.51
CA ALA A 9 -7.62 -3.17 -12.09
C ALA A 9 -8.64 -3.86 -11.17
N ALA A 10 -9.32 -3.11 -10.29
CA ALA A 10 -10.37 -3.66 -9.44
C ALA A 10 -11.59 -4.12 -10.24
N VAL A 11 -11.99 -3.36 -11.27
CA VAL A 11 -13.09 -3.75 -12.17
C VAL A 11 -12.72 -4.97 -13.01
N ASP A 12 -11.48 -5.04 -13.50
CA ASP A 12 -10.97 -6.18 -14.27
C ASP A 12 -11.00 -7.47 -13.42
N LEU A 13 -10.58 -7.41 -12.15
CA LEU A 13 -10.67 -8.56 -11.23
C LEU A 13 -12.12 -9.05 -11.02
N ILE A 14 -13.07 -8.12 -10.93
CA ILE A 14 -14.51 -8.45 -10.80
C ILE A 14 -15.00 -9.10 -12.10
N ALA A 15 -14.60 -8.58 -13.26
CA ALA A 15 -14.95 -9.15 -14.56
C ALA A 15 -14.39 -10.57 -14.75
N GLU A 16 -13.21 -10.86 -14.18
CA GLU A 16 -12.61 -12.20 -14.11
C GLU A 16 -13.23 -13.12 -13.05
N GLY A 17 -14.19 -12.62 -12.25
CA GLY A 17 -14.81 -13.38 -11.15
C GLY A 17 -13.90 -13.63 -9.95
N ARG A 18 -12.80 -12.86 -9.82
CA ARG A 18 -11.79 -13.01 -8.78
C ARG A 18 -12.08 -12.08 -7.60
N PHE A 19 -12.89 -12.57 -6.67
CA PHE A 19 -13.26 -11.87 -5.43
C PHE A 19 -12.25 -12.16 -4.29
N ASP A 20 -12.42 -11.46 -3.16
CA ASP A 20 -11.56 -11.56 -1.97
C ASP A 20 -10.09 -11.13 -2.18
N ARG A 21 -9.90 -10.15 -3.07
CA ARG A 21 -8.58 -9.62 -3.44
C ARG A 21 -8.53 -8.10 -3.26
N MET A 22 -7.36 -7.61 -2.89
CA MET A 22 -7.03 -6.19 -2.78
C MET A 22 -6.09 -5.81 -3.93
N VAL A 23 -6.30 -4.62 -4.50
CA VAL A 23 -5.38 -4.03 -5.47
C VAL A 23 -4.33 -3.19 -4.75
N ALA A 24 -3.05 -3.42 -5.05
CA ALA A 24 -1.92 -2.73 -4.44
C ALA A 24 -0.92 -2.24 -5.50
N TRP A 25 0.00 -1.36 -5.10
CA TRP A 25 1.09 -0.89 -5.94
C TRP A 25 2.42 -1.43 -5.45
N GLN A 26 3.11 -2.19 -6.28
CA GLN A 26 4.42 -2.76 -5.96
C GLN A 26 5.31 -2.73 -7.19
N ASN A 27 6.58 -2.37 -7.01
CA ASN A 27 7.59 -2.37 -8.09
C ASN A 27 7.14 -1.59 -9.35
N ARG A 28 6.43 -0.47 -9.15
CA ARG A 28 5.89 0.40 -10.23
C ARG A 28 4.78 -0.24 -11.05
N GLN A 29 4.10 -1.23 -10.51
CA GLN A 29 3.00 -1.95 -11.15
C GLN A 29 1.81 -2.09 -10.20
N VAL A 30 0.63 -2.23 -10.79
CA VAL A 30 -0.58 -2.60 -10.05
C VAL A 30 -0.60 -4.12 -9.93
N VAL A 31 -0.69 -4.61 -8.70
CA VAL A 31 -0.73 -6.04 -8.38
C VAL A 31 -2.01 -6.35 -7.60
N ASP A 32 -2.45 -7.60 -7.66
CA ASP A 32 -3.57 -8.09 -6.86
C ASP A 32 -3.05 -9.08 -5.79
N VAL A 33 -3.50 -8.91 -4.54
CA VAL A 33 -3.11 -9.75 -3.41
C VAL A 33 -4.35 -10.26 -2.68
N PRO A 34 -4.32 -11.46 -2.07
CA PRO A 34 -5.42 -11.91 -1.21
C PRO A 34 -5.64 -10.92 -0.07
N ILE A 35 -6.89 -10.54 0.19
CA ILE A 35 -7.18 -9.57 1.26
C ILE A 35 -6.78 -10.13 2.64
N ALA A 36 -6.88 -11.44 2.83
CA ALA A 36 -6.46 -12.12 4.05
C ALA A 36 -4.96 -11.91 4.35
N ASP A 37 -4.11 -12.01 3.31
CA ASP A 37 -2.66 -11.81 3.46
C ASP A 37 -2.35 -10.33 3.68
N ALA A 38 -3.06 -9.43 2.99
CA ALA A 38 -2.87 -7.98 3.14
C ALA A 38 -3.21 -7.47 4.56
N CYS A 39 -4.19 -8.09 5.22
CA CYS A 39 -4.59 -7.76 6.57
C CYS A 39 -3.89 -8.60 7.65
N ALA A 40 -3.04 -9.57 7.27
CA ALA A 40 -2.40 -10.48 8.22
C ALA A 40 -1.38 -9.76 9.12
N GLN A 41 -0.80 -8.65 8.66
CA GLN A 41 0.23 -7.91 9.37
C GLN A 41 -0.11 -6.43 9.44
N TYR A 42 0.10 -5.84 10.61
CA TYR A 42 0.01 -4.40 10.77
C TYR A 42 1.36 -3.76 10.45
N GLN A 43 1.37 -2.90 9.44
CA GLN A 43 2.57 -2.16 9.05
C GLN A 43 2.63 -0.84 9.83
N ALA A 44 3.11 -0.91 11.07
CA ALA A 44 3.42 0.28 11.86
C ALA A 44 4.66 0.99 11.30
N VAL A 45 4.68 2.33 11.38
CA VAL A 45 5.93 3.08 11.17
C VAL A 45 6.82 2.85 12.38
N ASP A 46 8.05 2.38 12.15
CA ASP A 46 9.07 2.29 13.19
C ASP A 46 9.67 3.69 13.46
N PRO A 47 9.52 4.25 14.69
CA PRO A 47 10.07 5.56 15.03
C PRO A 47 11.60 5.63 14.98
N ASP A 48 12.30 4.49 14.99
CA ASP A 48 13.76 4.40 14.95
C ASP A 48 14.29 4.09 13.53
N ASP A 49 13.40 3.98 12.54
CA ASP A 49 13.77 3.76 11.14
C ASP A 49 14.71 4.87 10.62
N THR A 50 15.63 4.50 9.75
CA THR A 50 16.56 5.43 9.09
C THR A 50 15.83 6.57 8.37
N LEU A 51 14.67 6.30 7.77
CA LEU A 51 13.84 7.32 7.13
C LEU A 51 13.25 8.31 8.14
N VAL A 52 12.74 7.80 9.27
CA VAL A 52 12.22 8.63 10.37
C VAL A 52 13.34 9.49 10.97
N ARG A 53 14.52 8.91 11.20
CA ARG A 53 15.70 9.63 11.69
C ARG A 53 16.15 10.72 10.71
N THR A 54 16.13 10.43 9.41
CA THR A 54 16.44 11.42 8.36
C THR A 54 15.42 12.55 8.37
N ALA A 55 14.12 12.23 8.44
CA ALA A 55 13.07 13.23 8.49
C ALA A 55 13.22 14.16 9.72
N ARG A 56 13.48 13.59 10.91
CA ARG A 56 13.75 14.38 12.12
C ARG A 56 15.02 15.24 11.98
N GLY A 57 16.09 14.70 11.40
CA GLY A 57 17.33 15.45 11.14
C GLY A 57 17.15 16.63 10.17
N LEU A 58 16.16 16.56 9.28
CA LEU A 58 15.76 17.64 8.39
C LEU A 58 14.75 18.61 9.02
N GLY A 59 14.37 18.41 10.28
CA GLY A 59 13.39 19.24 10.99
C GLY A 59 11.93 18.96 10.59
N ILE A 60 11.64 17.82 9.96
CA ILE A 60 10.27 17.41 9.63
C ILE A 60 9.58 16.94 10.93
N CYS A 61 8.48 17.60 11.27
CA CYS A 61 7.63 17.19 12.39
C CYS A 61 6.81 15.94 12.01
N LEU A 62 6.87 14.90 12.83
CA LEU A 62 6.16 13.63 12.60
C LEU A 62 4.96 13.44 13.55
N GLY A 63 4.66 14.43 14.39
CA GLY A 63 3.48 14.44 15.26
C GLY A 63 3.56 13.47 16.43
N ASP A 64 4.76 13.24 16.97
CA ASP A 64 5.00 12.51 18.21
C ASP A 64 4.53 13.25 19.48
#